data_AF-A0A354HR19-F1
#
_entry.id   AF-A0A354HR19-F1
#
_cell.length_a   1.000
_cell.length_b   1.000
_cell.length_c   1.000
_cell.angle_alpha   90.00
_cell.angle_beta   90.00
_cell.angle_gamma   90.00
#
_symmetry.space_group_name_H-M   'P 1'
#
loop_
_entity.id
_entity.type
_entity.pdbx_description
1 polymer ?
#
loop_
_entity_poly.entity_id
_entity_poly.type
_entity_poly.pdbx_seq_one_letter_code
_entity_poly.pdbx_strand_id
1 'polypeptide(L)'
;VNAIEVMPFSTVGTEPWQRLEEGIRQVWPGTLVSPYMMLACTDSRHFTRICPNVLRFCAMELSAEERKMIHGSNERIPLSKIEITVQFFICMLLKS
;
A
#
# COMPACT_ATOMS: atom_id res chain seq x y z
N VAL A 1 -29.51 6.47 -6.76
CA VAL A 1 -28.05 6.73 -6.81
C VAL A 1 -27.35 5.45 -6.42
N ASN A 2 -26.53 4.85 -7.30
CA ASN A 2 -25.76 3.64 -6.96
C ASN A 2 -24.61 4.07 -6.03
N ALA A 3 -24.87 4.18 -4.73
CA ALA A 3 -23.86 4.50 -3.75
C ALA A 3 -22.98 3.27 -3.48
N ILE A 4 -21.67 3.45 -3.49
CA ILE A 4 -20.72 2.44 -3.03
C ILE A 4 -20.62 2.57 -1.51
N GLU A 5 -20.89 1.49 -0.79
CA GLU A 5 -20.79 1.46 0.68
C GLU A 5 -19.35 1.69 1.13
N VAL A 6 -19.18 2.49 2.19
CA VAL A 6 -17.87 2.72 2.81
C VAL A 6 -17.44 1.46 3.54
N MET A 7 -16.32 0.90 3.11
CA MET A 7 -15.76 -0.29 3.75
C MET A 7 -15.07 0.06 5.07
N PRO A 8 -15.06 -0.86 6.06
CA PRO A 8 -14.50 -0.60 7.38
C PRO A 8 -13.01 -0.25 7.33
N PHE A 9 -12.57 0.52 8.31
CA PHE A 9 -11.17 0.88 8.50
C PHE A 9 -10.42 -0.23 9.21
N SER A 10 -9.18 -0.49 8.79
CA SER A 10 -8.28 -1.39 9.51
C SER A 10 -7.73 -0.70 10.75
N THR A 11 -7.70 -1.41 11.88
CA THR A 11 -7.24 -0.84 13.16
C THR A 11 -5.72 -0.71 13.17
N VAL A 12 -5.23 0.49 13.49
CA VAL A 12 -3.79 0.78 13.66
C VAL A 12 -3.26 0.08 14.92
N GLY A 13 -2.01 -0.38 14.88
CA GLY A 13 -1.36 -1.04 16.01
C GLY A 13 -1.70 -2.51 16.18
N THR A 14 -2.51 -3.10 15.30
CA THR A 14 -2.69 -4.55 15.19
C THR A 14 -1.41 -5.23 14.69
N GLU A 15 -1.29 -6.54 14.90
CA GLU A 15 -0.12 -7.31 14.40
C GLU A 15 0.09 -7.14 12.87
N PRO A 16 -0.94 -7.21 12.01
CA PRO A 16 -0.75 -6.96 10.57
C PRO A 16 -0.28 -5.54 10.26
N TRP A 17 -0.73 -4.54 11.04
CA TRP A 17 -0.27 -3.15 10.90
C TRP A 17 1.21 -3.03 11.25
N GLN A 18 1.62 -3.61 12.38
CA GLN A 18 3.01 -3.60 12.83
C GLN A 18 3.92 -4.31 11.83
N ARG A 19 3.49 -5.45 11.29
CA ARG A 19 4.22 -6.18 10.24
C ARG A 19 4.44 -5.32 8.99
N LEU A 20 3.39 -4.62 8.53
CA LEU A 20 3.50 -3.67 7.42
C LEU A 20 4.47 -2.52 7.75
N GLU A 21 4.32 -1.93 8.93
CA GLU A 21 5.16 -0.82 9.40
C GLU A 21 6.65 -1.21 9.47
N GLU A 22 6.96 -2.40 9.94
CA GLU A 22 8.31 -2.94 9.94
C GLU A 22 8.85 -3.19 8.53
N GLY A 23 8.04 -3.79 7.63
CA GLY A 23 8.44 -4.02 6.25
C GLY A 23 8.76 -2.71 5.53
N ILE A 24 7.98 -1.66 5.77
CA ILE A 24 8.24 -0.31 5.26
C ILE A 24 9.59 0.20 5.78
N ARG A 25 9.84 0.12 7.09
CA ARG A 25 11.09 0.64 7.69
C ARG A 25 12.34 -0.14 7.31
N GLN A 26 12.21 -1.42 6.94
CA GLN A 26 13.32 -2.21 6.44
C GLN A 26 13.76 -1.79 5.04
N VAL A 27 12.80 -1.44 4.17
CA VAL A 27 13.09 -1.02 2.79
C VAL A 27 13.40 0.48 2.71
N TRP A 28 12.71 1.30 3.50
CA TRP A 28 12.90 2.74 3.58
C TRP A 28 13.22 3.18 5.03
N PRO A 29 14.48 3.04 5.48
CA PRO A 29 14.89 3.40 6.83
C PRO A 29 14.59 4.85 7.20
N GLY A 30 14.14 5.08 8.45
CA GLY A 30 13.81 6.42 8.95
C GLY A 30 12.45 6.98 8.50
N THR A 31 11.69 6.23 7.69
CA THR A 31 10.37 6.67 7.22
C THR A 31 9.33 6.67 8.35
N LEU A 32 8.59 7.77 8.46
CA LEU A 32 7.39 7.86 9.29
C LEU A 32 6.24 7.11 8.62
N VAL A 33 5.62 6.17 9.34
CA VAL A 33 4.43 5.45 8.90
C VAL A 33 3.21 6.04 9.59
N SER A 34 2.25 6.51 8.80
CA SER A 34 1.00 7.10 9.30
C SER A 34 -0.19 6.51 8.55
N PRO A 35 -1.34 6.27 9.21
CA PRO A 35 -2.57 5.93 8.51
C PRO A 35 -3.01 7.10 7.62
N TYR A 36 -3.65 6.78 6.48
CA TYR A 36 -4.25 7.76 5.59
C TYR A 36 -5.52 7.20 4.92
N MET A 37 -6.39 8.09 4.45
CA MET A 37 -7.59 7.71 3.70
C MET A 37 -7.22 7.45 2.23
N MET A 38 -7.43 6.23 1.75
CA MET A 38 -7.31 5.90 0.34
C MET A 38 -8.60 6.25 -0.41
N LEU A 39 -8.49 7.11 -1.42
CA LEU A 39 -9.64 7.55 -2.24
C LEU A 39 -9.88 6.68 -3.49
N ALA A 40 -8.96 5.77 -3.82
CA ALA A 40 -9.07 4.93 -5.00
C ALA A 40 -9.95 3.69 -4.76
N CYS A 41 -10.69 3.29 -5.80
CA CYS A 41 -11.50 2.07 -5.79
C CYS A 41 -10.64 0.86 -6.17
N THR A 42 -10.09 0.16 -5.17
CA THR A 42 -9.32 -1.08 -5.37
C THR A 42 -10.16 -2.31 -5.05
N ASP A 43 -9.70 -3.49 -5.48
CA ASP A 43 -10.35 -4.77 -5.15
C ASP A 43 -10.30 -5.13 -3.67
N SER A 44 -9.50 -4.41 -2.89
CA SER A 44 -9.46 -4.48 -1.42
C SER A 44 -10.85 -4.39 -0.77
N ARG A 45 -11.81 -3.71 -1.41
CA ARG A 45 -13.21 -3.64 -0.94
C ARG A 45 -13.89 -5.01 -0.85
N HIS A 46 -13.50 -5.98 -1.67
CA HIS A 46 -14.07 -7.31 -1.64
C HIS A 46 -13.47 -8.16 -0.52
N PHE A 47 -12.23 -7.89 -0.12
CA PHE A 47 -11.51 -8.65 0.90
C PHE A 47 -12.01 -8.40 2.32
N THR A 48 -12.67 -7.26 2.58
CA THR A 48 -13.26 -6.95 3.90
C THR A 48 -14.36 -7.94 4.31
N ARG A 49 -14.91 -8.72 3.37
CA ARG A 49 -15.88 -9.79 3.66
C ARG A 49 -15.27 -11.03 4.31
N ILE A 50 -13.96 -11.23 4.16
CA ILE A 50 -13.24 -12.45 4.59
C ILE A 50 -12.03 -12.16 5.47
N CYS A 51 -11.60 -10.89 5.56
CA CYS A 51 -10.46 -10.48 6.39
C CYS A 51 -10.80 -9.17 7.13
N PRO A 52 -10.65 -9.12 8.47
CA PRO A 52 -10.90 -7.90 9.23
C PRO A 52 -9.82 -6.82 9.05
N ASN A 53 -8.60 -7.21 8.68
CA ASN A 53 -7.46 -6.30 8.51
C ASN A 53 -7.06 -6.20 7.04
N VAL A 54 -7.65 -5.25 6.32
CA VAL A 54 -7.34 -4.96 4.91
C VAL A 54 -6.49 -3.69 4.84
N LEU A 55 -5.17 -3.85 4.84
CA LEU A 55 -4.21 -2.76 4.75
C LEU A 55 -3.93 -2.43 3.28
N ARG A 56 -3.87 -1.13 2.95
CA ARG A 56 -3.66 -0.65 1.59
C ARG A 56 -2.39 0.17 1.55
N PHE A 57 -1.42 -0.29 0.78
CA PHE A 57 -0.10 0.34 0.67
C PHE A 57 0.44 0.17 -0.74
N CYS A 58 1.01 1.25 -1.29
CA CYS A 58 1.73 1.21 -2.55
C CYS A 58 3.23 1.17 -2.22
N ALA A 59 3.87 0.04 -2.52
CA ALA A 59 5.27 -0.22 -2.19
C ALA A 59 6.26 0.47 -3.14
N MET A 60 5.97 1.72 -3.50
CA MET A 60 6.76 2.50 -4.44
C MET A 60 6.76 3.97 -4.03
N GLU A 61 7.95 4.54 -3.89
CA GLU A 61 8.10 5.98 -3.73
C GLU A 61 7.79 6.66 -5.08
N LEU A 62 6.79 7.54 -5.11
CA LEU A 62 6.39 8.27 -6.32
C LEU A 62 6.53 9.76 -6.08
N SER A 63 7.34 10.40 -6.93
CA SER A 63 7.36 11.86 -7.07
C SER A 63 6.00 12.39 -7.54
N ALA A 64 5.81 13.70 -7.44
CA ALA A 64 4.57 14.33 -7.91
C ALA A 64 4.30 14.08 -9.39
N GLU A 65 5.35 14.12 -10.23
CA GLU A 65 5.22 13.87 -11.66
C GLU A 65 4.90 12.40 -11.96
N GLU A 66 5.56 11.45 -11.29
CA GLU A 66 5.24 10.03 -11.46
C GLU A 66 3.82 9.70 -11.02
N ARG A 67 3.33 10.32 -9.94
CA ARG A 67 1.97 10.11 -9.47
C ARG A 67 0.92 10.61 -10.46
N LYS A 68 1.20 11.68 -11.22
CA LYS A 68 0.32 12.18 -12.29
C LYS A 68 0.25 11.24 -13.49
N MET A 69 1.24 10.35 -13.66
CA MET A 69 1.24 9.40 -14.76
C MET A 69 0.35 8.19 -14.52
N ILE A 70 -0.13 7.95 -13.29
CA ILE A 70 -1.05 6.84 -12.99
C ILE A 70 -2.34 7.04 -13.80
N HIS A 71 -2.64 6.11 -14.71
CA HIS A 71 -3.74 6.23 -15.68
C HIS A 71 -3.62 7.44 -16.63
N GLY A 72 -2.42 8.01 -16.74
CA GLY A 72 -2.09 9.15 -17.58
C GLY A 72 -1.31 8.75 -18.82
N SER A 73 -0.93 9.75 -19.61
CA SER A 73 -0.11 9.52 -20.81
C SER A 73 1.31 9.07 -20.44
N ASN A 74 1.82 8.07 -21.17
CA ASN A 74 3.18 7.55 -21.02
C ASN A 74 3.51 7.08 -19.58
N GLU A 75 2.55 6.39 -18.95
CA GLU A 75 2.75 5.71 -17.68
C GLU A 75 3.95 4.76 -17.75
N ARG A 76 4.92 4.98 -16.86
CA ARG A 76 6.18 4.22 -16.81
C ARG A 76 6.79 4.31 -15.44
N ILE A 77 7.62 3.33 -15.10
CA ILE A 77 8.30 3.22 -13.82
C ILE A 77 9.79 2.94 -14.08
N PRO A 78 10.73 3.61 -13.39
CA PRO A 78 12.15 3.26 -13.45
C PRO A 78 12.40 1.83 -12.95
N LEU A 79 13.26 1.07 -13.64
CA LEU A 79 13.56 -0.32 -13.25
C LEU A 79 14.08 -0.44 -11.81
N SER A 80 14.87 0.53 -11.34
CA SER A 80 15.35 0.56 -9.96
C SER A 80 14.21 0.58 -8.92
N LYS A 81 13.07 1.21 -9.23
CA LYS A 81 11.90 1.21 -8.34
C LYS A 81 11.19 -0.13 -8.31
N ILE A 82 11.25 -0.90 -9.40
CA ILE A 82 10.71 -2.26 -9.44
C ILE A 82 11.50 -3.17 -8.50
N GLU A 83 12.83 -3.09 -8.52
CA GLU A 83 13.70 -3.88 -7.62
C GLU A 83 13.38 -3.63 -6.14
N ILE A 84 13.25 -2.35 -5.75
CA ILE A 84 12.89 -1.94 -4.38
C ILE A 84 11.49 -2.43 -4.01
N THR A 85 10.53 -2.35 -4.94
CA THR A 85 9.16 -2.84 -4.73
C THR A 85 9.16 -4.35 -4.47
N VAL A 86 9.92 -5.11 -5.26
CA VAL A 86 10.07 -6.56 -5.10
C VAL A 86 10.72 -6.89 -3.75
N GLN A 87 11.76 -6.15 -3.37
CA GLN A 87 12.41 -6.31 -2.06
C GLN A 87 11.39 -6.14 -0.92
N PHE A 88 10.52 -5.14 -0.98
CA PHE A 88 9.46 -4.95 0.02
C PHE A 88 8.55 -6.17 0.15
N PHE A 89 8.05 -6.72 -0.96
CA PHE A 89 7.18 -7.89 -0.90
C PHE A 89 7.92 -9.14 -0.40
N ILE A 90 9.19 -9.32 -0.76
CA ILE A 90 10.02 -10.41 -0.22
C ILE A 90 10.17 -10.26 1.30
N CYS A 91 10.52 -9.07 1.80
CA CYS A 91 10.64 -8.79 3.23
C CYS A 91 9.31 -9.03 3.98
N MET A 92 8.18 -8.62 3.39
CA MET A 92 6.85 -8.80 3.98
C MET A 92 6.40 -10.26 4.01
N LEU A 93 6.64 -11.03 2.94
CA LEU A 93 6.13 -12.39 2.80
C LEU A 93 7.01 -13.43 3.50
N LEU A 94 8.33 -13.23 3.53
CA LEU A 94 9.27 -14.20 4.12
C LEU A 94 9.56 -13.96 5.59
N LYS A 95 9.15 -12.83 6.16
CA LYS A 95 9.19 -12.61 7.61
C LYS A 95 8.19 -13.53 8.32
N SER A 96 8.70 -14.58 8.95
CA SER A 96 7.98 -15.40 9.95
C SER A 96 7.92 -14.68 11.28
#